data_AF-A0A5J5IA02-F1
#
_entry.id   AF-A0A5J5IA02-F1
#
_cell.length_a   1.000
_cell.length_b   1.000
_cell.length_c   1.000
_cell.angle_alpha   90.00
_cell.angle_beta   90.00
_cell.angle_gamma   90.00
#
_symmetry.space_group_name_H-M   'P 1'
#
loop_
_entity.id
_entity.type
_entity.pdbx_description
1 polymer ?
#
loop_
_entity_poly.entity_id
_entity_poly.type
_entity_poly.pdbx_seq_one_letter_code
_entity_poly.pdbx_strand_id
1 'polypeptide(L)'
;MQSIPLALDGFKPIICVSMSDLPIEADGQPSHLPPTGSAGANRLYTATLHLLFEGYSITMFHACRASSRVEARERVSSRVASHLMADVEIHHGIDLGHPVVRRLVPSEIAHRLFVHGDCSLQWRPLQHGGELHIQERAGA
;
A
#
# COMPACT_ATOMS: atom_id res chain seq x y z
N MET A 1 -18.45 10.54 -4.59
CA MET A 1 -17.33 10.82 -3.67
C MET A 1 -17.79 11.93 -2.73
N GLN A 2 -17.99 11.65 -1.45
CA GLN A 2 -18.33 12.67 -0.46
C GLN A 2 -17.05 13.06 0.29
N SER A 3 -16.55 14.26 0.02
CA SER A 3 -15.56 14.94 0.84
C SER A 3 -16.30 15.65 1.98
N ILE A 4 -16.08 15.21 3.22
CA ILE A 4 -16.62 15.86 4.42
C ILE A 4 -15.56 16.83 4.95
N PRO A 5 -15.87 18.13 5.15
CA PRO A 5 -14.94 19.07 5.74
C PRO A 5 -15.21 19.31 7.24
N LEU A 6 -14.08 19.51 7.96
CA LEU A 6 -13.86 20.34 9.16
C LEU A 6 -14.43 19.93 10.53
N ALA A 7 -13.52 19.74 11.49
CA ALA A 7 -13.42 20.60 12.69
C ALA A 7 -12.02 20.43 13.33
N LEU A 8 -11.39 21.57 13.66
CA LEU A 8 -10.15 21.68 14.41
C LEU A 8 -10.44 21.64 15.92
N ASP A 9 -9.73 20.79 16.66
CA ASP A 9 -9.16 21.06 18.00
C ASP A 9 -8.60 19.76 18.63
N GLY A 10 -7.31 19.74 18.98
CA GLY A 10 -6.67 18.64 19.73
C GLY A 10 -6.24 17.40 18.94
N PHE A 11 -5.67 17.58 17.74
CA PHE A 11 -5.45 16.49 16.77
C PHE A 11 -4.57 15.34 17.27
N LYS A 12 -5.23 14.22 17.58
CA LYS A 12 -4.62 12.89 17.49
C LYS A 12 -4.23 12.64 16.02
N PRO A 13 -3.14 11.89 15.75
CA PRO A 13 -2.78 11.51 14.39
C PRO A 13 -3.98 10.89 13.67
N ILE A 14 -4.29 11.38 12.48
CA ILE A 14 -5.33 10.80 11.64
C ILE A 14 -4.69 9.66 10.85
N ILE A 15 -5.06 8.43 11.18
CA ILE A 15 -4.63 7.23 10.46
C ILE A 15 -5.74 6.81 9.51
N CYS A 16 -5.48 6.92 8.21
CA CYS A 16 -6.33 6.39 7.17
C CYS A 16 -5.80 5.02 6.75
N VAL A 17 -6.58 3.97 6.99
CA VAL A 17 -6.32 2.64 6.42
C VAL A 17 -7.30 2.42 5.29
N SER A 18 -6.79 2.27 4.07
CA SER A 18 -7.59 1.93 2.90
C SER A 18 -7.15 0.57 2.40
N MET A 19 -8.11 -0.33 2.24
CA MET A 19 -7.97 -1.58 1.51
C MET A 19 -8.87 -1.48 0.30
N SER A 20 -8.30 -1.66 -0.89
CA SER A 20 -9.06 -1.66 -2.12
C SER A 20 -9.08 -3.06 -2.69
N ASP A 21 -10.24 -3.71 -2.60
CA ASP A 21 -10.59 -4.82 -3.47
C ASP A 21 -11.05 -4.20 -4.79
N LEU A 22 -10.17 -4.11 -5.79
CA LEU A 22 -10.65 -3.81 -7.15
C LEU A 22 -11.35 -5.07 -7.66
N PRO A 23 -12.67 -5.06 -7.93
CA PRO A 23 -13.28 -6.14 -8.66
C PRO A 23 -12.73 -6.10 -10.08
N ILE A 24 -11.93 -7.10 -10.45
CA ILE A 24 -11.70 -7.38 -11.86
C ILE A 24 -13.06 -7.82 -12.40
N GLU A 25 -13.60 -7.08 -13.37
CA GLU A 25 -14.82 -7.47 -14.06
C GLU A 25 -14.63 -8.88 -14.64
N ALA A 26 -15.31 -9.85 -14.04
CA ALA A 26 -15.37 -11.20 -14.53
C ALA A 26 -16.35 -11.24 -15.70
N ASP A 27 -15.89 -10.79 -16.87
CA ASP A 27 -16.63 -10.98 -18.10
C ASP A 27 -16.36 -12.40 -18.64
N GLY A 28 -17.44 -13.18 -18.75
CA GLY A 28 -17.63 -14.24 -19.74
C GLY A 28 -16.63 -15.41 -19.86
N GLN A 29 -17.00 -16.53 -19.24
CA GLN A 29 -16.97 -17.90 -19.81
C GLN A 29 -15.67 -18.76 -19.66
N PRO A 30 -15.78 -20.08 -19.36
CA PRO A 30 -14.64 -20.91 -19.00
C PRO A 30 -14.06 -21.64 -20.22
N SER A 31 -12.74 -21.63 -20.40
CA SER A 31 -12.02 -22.66 -21.17
C SER A 31 -10.50 -22.59 -20.99
N HIS A 32 -9.96 -23.73 -20.55
CA HIS A 32 -8.66 -24.31 -20.91
C HIS A 32 -7.35 -23.58 -20.59
N LEU A 33 -6.66 -24.16 -19.58
CA LEU A 33 -5.21 -24.29 -19.35
C LEU A 33 -4.36 -23.00 -19.42
N PRO A 34 -3.65 -22.64 -18.34
CA PRO A 34 -2.69 -21.54 -18.44
C PRO A 34 -1.54 -21.97 -19.37
N PRO A 35 -1.19 -21.18 -20.40
CA PRO A 35 0.04 -21.41 -21.14
C PRO A 35 1.21 -21.15 -20.21
N THR A 36 2.13 -22.11 -20.15
CA THR A 36 3.49 -21.94 -19.64
C THR A 36 4.20 -20.85 -20.43
N GLY A 37 4.11 -19.63 -19.92
CA GLY A 37 4.87 -18.47 -20.36
C GLY A 37 5.11 -17.62 -19.11
N SER A 38 6.37 -17.29 -18.86
CA SER A 38 6.86 -16.59 -17.66
C SER A 38 6.21 -15.21 -17.46
N ALA A 39 4.96 -15.16 -17.02
CA ALA A 39 4.39 -14.01 -16.34
C ALA A 39 5.16 -13.84 -15.04
N GLY A 40 5.91 -12.75 -14.90
CA GLY A 40 6.74 -12.48 -13.72
C GLY A 40 5.91 -12.72 -12.46
N ALA A 41 6.31 -13.69 -11.64
CA ALA A 41 5.56 -14.08 -10.46
C ALA A 41 5.21 -12.83 -9.64
N ASN A 42 3.92 -12.58 -9.38
CA ASN A 42 3.46 -11.42 -8.62
C ASN A 42 4.11 -11.42 -7.22
N ARG A 43 5.02 -10.48 -6.99
CA ARG A 43 5.81 -10.36 -5.76
C ARG A 43 5.26 -9.23 -4.89
N LEU A 44 5.50 -9.33 -3.59
CA LEU A 44 5.21 -8.22 -2.67
C LEU A 44 6.16 -7.06 -2.98
N TYR A 45 5.59 -5.87 -3.14
CA TYR A 45 6.31 -4.61 -3.12
C TYR A 45 5.72 -3.72 -2.02
N THR A 46 6.60 -2.99 -1.34
CA THR A 46 6.18 -1.94 -0.41
C THR A 46 6.70 -0.59 -0.87
N ALA A 47 5.88 0.43 -0.69
CA ALA A 47 6.26 1.81 -0.89
C ALA A 47 6.10 2.59 0.42
N THR A 48 7.07 3.43 0.73
CA THR A 48 7.08 4.27 1.93
C THR A 48 7.36 5.72 1.56
N LEU A 49 6.74 6.63 2.30
CA LEU A 49 6.93 8.07 2.14
C LEU A 49 6.91 8.70 3.53
N HIS A 50 7.82 9.64 3.75
CA HIS A 50 7.82 10.49 4.93
C HIS A 50 8.13 11.92 4.52
N LEU A 51 7.15 12.81 4.70
CA LEU A 51 7.25 14.21 4.35
C LEU A 51 7.10 15.07 5.59
N LEU A 52 7.93 16.12 5.67
CA LEU A 52 7.85 17.17 6.68
C LEU A 52 7.61 18.49 5.95
N PHE A 53 6.52 19.17 6.29
CA PHE A 53 6.14 20.43 5.66
C PHE A 53 5.45 21.34 6.67
N GLU A 54 6.01 22.54 6.93
CA GLU A 54 5.38 23.59 7.77
C GLU A 54 4.82 23.09 9.12
N GLY A 55 5.53 22.22 9.83
CA GLY A 55 5.09 21.67 11.11
C GLY A 55 4.10 20.49 11.00
N TYR A 56 3.76 20.08 9.78
CA TYR A 56 3.06 18.85 9.48
C TYR A 56 4.02 17.74 9.09
N SER A 57 3.64 16.51 9.43
CA SER A 57 4.25 15.28 8.96
C SER A 57 3.20 14.42 8.28
N ILE A 58 3.57 13.87 7.12
CA ILE A 58 2.79 12.85 6.42
C ILE A 58 3.67 11.62 6.30
N THR A 59 3.21 10.52 6.90
CA THR A 59 3.87 9.22 6.82
C THR A 59 2.94 8.27 6.09
N MET A 60 3.45 7.53 5.11
CA MET A 60 2.65 6.59 4.34
C MET A 60 3.39 5.28 4.11
N PHE A 61 2.64 4.19 4.20
CA PHE A 61 3.03 2.84 3.86
C PHE A 61 2.00 2.28 2.87
N HIS A 62 2.48 1.69 1.79
CA HIS A 62 1.67 0.99 0.81
C HIS A 62 2.28 -0.37 0.53
N ALA A 63 1.46 -1.41 0.43
CA ALA A 63 1.86 -2.74 0.03
C ALA A 63 0.94 -3.25 -1.08
N CYS A 64 1.53 -3.84 -2.12
CA CYS A 64 0.80 -4.43 -3.23
C CYS A 64 1.55 -5.62 -3.81
N ARG A 65 0.84 -6.45 -4.58
CA ARG A 65 1.47 -7.45 -5.44
C ARG A 65 1.64 -6.88 -6.84
N ALA A 66 2.87 -6.96 -7.35
CA ALA A 66 3.22 -6.50 -8.68
C ALA A 66 4.25 -7.43 -9.32
N SER A 67 4.26 -7.45 -10.65
CA SER A 67 5.23 -8.17 -11.46
C SER A 67 6.58 -7.46 -11.55
N SER A 68 6.60 -6.15 -11.28
CA SER A 68 7.79 -5.30 -11.35
C SER A 68 7.73 -4.08 -10.43
N ARG A 69 8.89 -3.44 -10.24
CA ARG A 69 8.98 -2.15 -9.51
C ARG A 69 8.24 -1.02 -10.23
N VAL A 70 8.18 -1.06 -11.57
CA VAL A 70 7.48 -0.04 -12.38
C VAL A 70 5.98 -0.12 -12.13
N GLU A 71 5.41 -1.33 -12.19
CA GLU A 71 3.99 -1.55 -11.87
C GLU A 71 3.67 -1.13 -10.43
N ALA A 72 4.54 -1.46 -9.47
CA ALA A 72 4.36 -1.02 -8.08
C ALA A 72 4.35 0.53 -7.97
N ARG A 73 5.21 1.22 -8.73
CA ARG A 73 5.24 2.68 -8.79
C ARG A 73 3.96 3.26 -9.39
N GLU A 74 3.44 2.66 -10.46
CA GLU A 74 2.18 3.05 -11.09
C GLU A 74 1.00 2.93 -10.13
N ARG A 75 0.90 1.83 -9.38
CA ARG A 75 -0.15 1.64 -8.37
C ARG A 75 -0.11 2.72 -7.29
N VAL A 76 1.07 3.01 -6.76
CA VAL A 76 1.25 4.06 -5.74
C VAL A 76 0.93 5.45 -6.28
N SER A 77 1.21 5.72 -7.56
CA SER A 77 0.96 7.03 -8.18
C SER A 77 -0.53 7.42 -8.24
N SER A 78 -1.44 6.44 -8.13
CA SER A 78 -2.88 6.71 -7.99
C SER A 78 -3.26 7.33 -6.64
N ARG A 79 -2.39 7.19 -5.62
CA ARG A 79 -2.61 7.63 -4.24
C ARG A 79 -1.74 8.81 -3.84
N VAL A 80 -0.64 9.05 -4.55
CA VAL A 80 0.37 10.04 -4.22
C VAL A 80 0.46 11.07 -5.33
N ALA A 81 0.44 12.36 -4.97
CA ALA A 81 0.60 13.43 -5.94
C ALA A 81 1.92 13.28 -6.71
N SER A 82 1.88 13.50 -8.03
CA SER A 82 3.01 13.24 -8.93
C SER A 82 4.32 13.92 -8.51
N HIS A 83 4.25 15.12 -7.95
CA HIS A 83 5.42 15.87 -7.47
C HIS A 83 6.09 15.22 -6.23
N LEU A 84 5.37 14.39 -5.47
CA LEU A 84 5.88 13.67 -4.29
C LEU A 84 6.40 12.27 -4.63
N MET A 85 6.19 11.79 -5.87
CA MET A 85 6.63 10.45 -6.29
C MET A 85 8.16 10.30 -6.35
N ALA A 86 8.91 11.41 -6.32
CA ALA A 86 10.36 11.39 -6.21
C ALA A 86 10.82 10.97 -4.81
N ASP A 87 10.03 11.27 -3.77
CA ASP A 87 10.33 10.97 -2.37
C ASP A 87 9.78 9.61 -1.91
N VAL A 88 9.09 8.89 -2.80
CA VAL A 88 8.56 7.55 -2.51
C VAL A 88 9.67 6.50 -2.68
N GLU A 89 10.01 5.85 -1.58
CA GLU A 89 10.91 4.71 -1.55
C GLU A 89 10.12 3.44 -1.86
N ILE A 90 10.55 2.66 -2.86
CA ILE A 90 9.88 1.42 -3.27
C ILE A 90 10.86 0.26 -3.15
N HIS A 91 10.48 -0.73 -2.36
CA HIS A 91 11.26 -1.92 -2.04
C HIS A 91 10.52 -3.18 -2.45
N HIS A 92 11.30 -4.21 -2.79
CA HIS A 92 10.78 -5.57 -2.95
C HIS A 92 10.70 -6.23 -1.57
N GLY A 93 9.56 -6.85 -1.25
CA GLY A 93 9.24 -7.32 0.10
C GLY A 93 8.95 -6.16 1.04
N ILE A 94 9.00 -6.43 2.35
CA ILE A 94 8.87 -5.42 3.42
C ILE A 94 10.16 -5.37 4.23
N ASP A 95 10.65 -4.17 4.53
CA ASP A 95 11.78 -3.96 5.43
C ASP A 95 11.28 -3.64 6.85
N LEU A 96 11.43 -4.60 7.76
CA LEU A 96 11.03 -4.47 9.17
C LEU A 96 11.88 -3.45 9.94
N GLY A 97 13.08 -3.11 9.44
CA GLY A 97 13.95 -2.09 10.02
C GLY A 97 13.58 -0.67 9.60
N HIS A 98 12.81 -0.52 8.52
CA HIS A 98 12.49 0.78 7.94
C HIS A 98 11.70 1.66 8.93
N PRO A 99 12.11 2.92 9.18
CA PRO A 99 11.49 3.77 10.19
C PRO A 99 9.98 3.96 10.01
N VAL A 100 9.53 4.13 8.75
CA VAL A 100 8.10 4.24 8.42
C VAL A 100 7.34 2.95 8.75
N VAL A 101 7.92 1.78 8.44
CA VAL A 101 7.27 0.49 8.72
C VAL A 101 7.14 0.28 10.23
N ARG A 102 8.23 0.50 10.97
CA ARG A 102 8.25 0.36 12.45
C ARG A 102 7.27 1.30 13.16
N ARG A 103 7.05 2.49 12.60
CA ARG A 103 6.14 3.49 13.16
C ARG A 103 4.69 3.20 12.81
N LEU A 104 4.41 2.92 11.54
CA LEU A 104 3.06 2.99 10.98
C LEU A 104 2.36 1.63 10.87
N VAL A 105 3.12 0.55 10.69
CA VAL A 105 2.57 -0.78 10.49
C VAL A 105 2.57 -1.52 11.83
N PRO A 106 1.43 -2.03 12.32
CA PRO A 106 1.40 -2.88 13.50
C PRO A 106 2.38 -4.05 13.35
N SER A 107 3.17 -4.34 14.39
CA SER A 107 4.26 -5.33 14.33
C SER A 107 3.82 -6.69 13.82
N GLU A 108 2.65 -7.15 14.23
CA GLU A 108 2.06 -8.41 13.77
C GLU A 108 1.75 -8.39 12.26
N ILE A 109 1.22 -7.26 11.74
CA ILE A 109 0.94 -7.12 10.31
C ILE A 109 2.25 -7.06 9.51
N ALA A 110 3.24 -6.31 9.98
CA ALA A 110 4.54 -6.24 9.32
C ALA A 110 5.21 -7.63 9.26
N HIS A 111 5.17 -8.39 10.35
CA HIS A 111 5.71 -9.74 10.38
C HIS A 111 4.96 -10.69 9.43
N ARG A 112 3.63 -10.62 9.38
CA ARG A 112 2.83 -11.45 8.44
C ARG A 112 3.13 -11.10 6.99
N LEU A 113 3.22 -9.81 6.66
CA LEU A 113 3.64 -9.37 5.33
C LEU A 113 5.03 -9.90 4.97
N PHE A 114 5.96 -9.90 5.91
CA PHE A 114 7.31 -10.42 5.72
C PHE A 114 7.33 -11.93 5.43
N VAL A 115 6.57 -12.72 6.19
CA VAL A 115 6.58 -14.19 6.07
C VAL A 115 5.69 -14.69 4.94
N HIS A 116 4.50 -14.11 4.79
CA HIS A 116 3.43 -14.64 3.94
C HIS A 116 3.17 -13.79 2.70
N GLY A 117 3.74 -12.58 2.63
CA GLY A 117 3.42 -11.64 1.56
C GLY A 117 1.97 -11.15 1.60
N ASP A 118 1.32 -11.23 2.78
CA ASP A 118 -0.04 -10.76 3.04
C ASP A 118 -0.30 -10.57 4.55
N CYS A 119 -1.39 -9.89 4.91
CA CYS A 119 -1.68 -9.47 6.28
C CYS A 119 -2.41 -10.53 7.12
N SER A 120 -3.18 -11.42 6.49
CA SER A 120 -3.87 -12.52 7.18
C SER A 120 -4.10 -13.71 6.26
N LEU A 121 -4.19 -14.92 6.82
CA LEU A 121 -4.53 -16.12 6.06
C LEU A 121 -6.00 -16.17 5.67
N GLN A 122 -6.87 -15.58 6.49
CA GLN A 122 -8.33 -15.57 6.31
C GLN A 122 -8.81 -14.39 5.47
N TRP A 123 -8.10 -13.26 5.54
CA TRP A 123 -8.40 -12.07 4.77
C TRP A 123 -7.10 -11.55 4.14
N ARG A 124 -7.02 -11.66 2.82
CA ARG A 124 -5.80 -11.49 2.04
C ARG A 124 -5.94 -10.24 1.17
N PRO A 125 -5.84 -9.03 1.75
CA PRO A 125 -6.09 -7.78 1.03
C PRO A 125 -5.15 -7.57 -0.17
N LEU A 126 -4.03 -8.32 -0.26
CA LEU A 126 -3.11 -8.23 -1.40
C LEU A 126 -3.41 -9.27 -2.50
N GLN A 127 -4.39 -10.14 -2.30
CA GLN A 127 -4.85 -11.06 -3.34
C GLN A 127 -5.67 -10.34 -4.42
N HIS A 128 -5.74 -10.98 -5.59
CA HIS A 128 -6.57 -10.52 -6.71
C HIS A 128 -6.35 -9.06 -7.14
N GLY A 129 -5.14 -8.54 -6.90
CA GLY A 129 -4.77 -7.18 -7.29
C GLY A 129 -5.08 -6.12 -6.23
N GLY A 130 -5.55 -6.50 -5.04
CA GLY A 130 -5.74 -5.57 -3.94
C GLY A 130 -4.46 -5.00 -3.35
N GLU A 131 -4.64 -4.04 -2.45
CA GLU A 131 -3.57 -3.26 -1.85
C GLU A 131 -3.88 -2.90 -0.40
N LEU A 132 -2.82 -2.77 0.40
CA LEU A 132 -2.88 -2.21 1.74
C LEU A 132 -2.25 -0.82 1.70
N HIS A 133 -3.00 0.19 2.12
CA HIS A 133 -2.50 1.54 2.26
C HIS A 133 -2.77 2.06 3.67
N ILE A 134 -1.73 2.49 4.36
CA ILE A 134 -1.79 3.13 5.66
C ILE A 134 -1.15 4.51 5.51
N GLN A 135 -1.85 5.54 5.92
CA GLN A 135 -1.34 6.90 5.95
C GLN A 135 -1.62 7.52 7.31
N GLU A 136 -0.61 8.14 7.91
CA GLU A 136 -0.73 8.97 9.09
C GLU A 136 -0.42 10.42 8.73
N ARG A 137 -1.27 11.34 9.18
CA ARG A 137 -0.96 12.76 9.23
C ARG A 137 -0.87 13.19 10.70
N ALA A 138 0.26 13.80 11.08
CA ALA A 138 0.50 14.32 12.42
C ALA A 138 1.13 15.72 12.36
N GLY A 139 0.78 16.62 13.28
CA GLY A 139 1.14 18.04 13.23
C GLY A 139 -0.08 18.95 13.19
N ALA A 140 0.16 20.26 13.25
CA ALA A 140 -0.71 21.33 13.76
C ALA A 140 -2.22 21.27 13.41
#